data_AF-A0A1C5VY97-F1
#
_entry.id   AF-A0A1C5VY97-F1
#
_cell.length_a   1.000
_cell.length_b   1.000
_cell.length_c   1.000
_cell.angle_alpha   90.00
_cell.angle_beta   90.00
_cell.angle_gamma   90.00
#
_symmetry.space_group_name_H-M   'P 1'
#
loop_
_entity.id
_entity.type
_entity.pdbx_description
1 polymer ?
#
loop_
_entity_poly.entity_id
_entity_poly.type
_entity_poly.pdbx_seq_one_letter_code
_entity_poly.pdbx_strand_id
1 'polypeptide(L)' 'MTLKELEKKVDKIRPTRLIVLARTQGGAEKEMGVDELIETKSEFIRVLRGNDLSDVDALLKYEVPDCVIE' A
#
# COMPACT_ATOMS: atom_id res chain seq x y z
N MET A 1 14.73 2.68 -30.12
CA MET A 1 14.11 3.06 -28.84
C MET A 1 14.86 4.29 -28.34
N THR A 2 14.16 5.41 -28.17
CA THR A 2 14.73 6.68 -27.70
C THR A 2 14.69 6.75 -26.17
N LEU A 3 15.49 7.63 -25.57
CA LEU A 3 15.54 7.79 -24.11
C LEU A 3 14.15 8.07 -23.51
N LYS A 4 13.34 8.91 -24.17
CA LYS A 4 11.96 9.25 -23.77
C LYS A 4 10.99 8.06 -23.80
N GLU A 5 11.20 7.11 -24.71
CA GLU A 5 10.39 5.89 -24.76
C GLU A 5 10.77 4.93 -23.62
N LEU A 6 12.04 4.92 -23.21
CA LEU A 6 12.49 4.18 -22.04
C LEU A 6 11.91 4.75 -20.75
N GLU A 7 11.96 6.07 -20.56
CA GLU A 7 11.40 6.76 -19.38
C GLU A 7 9.90 6.47 -19.22
N LYS A 8 9.12 6.60 -20.30
CA LYS A 8 7.68 6.27 -20.27
C LYS A 8 7.40 4.81 -19.95
N LYS A 9 8.27 3.88 -20.34
CA LYS A 9 8.13 2.46 -19.97
C LYS A 9 8.48 2.24 -18.51
N VAL A 10 9.54 2.88 -18.01
CA VAL A 10 9.92 2.81 -16.59
C VAL A 10 8.80 3.37 -15.72
N ASP A 11 8.22 4.52 -16.07
CA ASP A 11 7.11 5.11 -15.31
C ASP A 11 5.86 4.21 -15.27
N LYS A 12 5.62 3.43 -16.33
CA LYS A 12 4.50 2.46 -16.37
C LYS A 12 4.75 1.21 -15.52
N ILE A 13 6.00 0.84 -15.29
CA ILE A 13 6.40 -0.36 -14.56
C ILE A 13 6.74 -0.02 -13.10
N ARG A 14 6.97 1.26 -12.79
CA ARG A 14 7.33 1.71 -11.44
C ARG A 14 6.20 1.34 -10.46
N PRO A 15 6.54 0.66 -9.35
CA PRO A 15 5.60 0.40 -8.28
C PRO A 15 5.01 1.71 -7.74
N THR A 16 3.71 1.69 -7.48
CA THR A 16 2.96 2.80 -6.91
C THR A 16 2.59 2.42 -5.49
N ARG A 17 2.88 3.30 -4.53
CA ARG A 17 2.58 3.04 -3.11
C ARG A 17 1.13 2.65 -2.89
N LEU A 18 0.92 1.68 -2.00
CA LEU A 18 -0.39 1.19 -1.61
C LEU A 18 -1.05 2.23 -0.69
N ILE A 19 -2.23 2.69 -1.11
CA ILE A 19 -3.09 3.59 -0.33
C ILE A 19 -4.31 2.80 0.11
N VAL A 20 -4.57 2.86 1.40
CA VAL A 20 -5.64 2.14 2.08
C VAL A 20 -6.61 3.11 2.73
N LEU A 21 -7.87 2.71 2.82
CA LEU A 21 -8.84 3.35 3.69
C LEU A 21 -8.78 2.64 5.04
N ALA A 22 -8.54 3.41 6.10
CA ALA A 22 -8.42 2.90 7.45
C ALA A 22 -9.29 3.71 8.41
N ARG A 23 -9.80 3.06 9.46
CA ARG A 23 -10.47 3.73 10.56
C ARG A 23 -9.48 4.00 11.68
N THR A 24 -9.30 5.27 11.99
CA THR A 24 -8.47 5.72 13.10
C THR A 24 -9.12 5.34 14.44
N GLN A 25 -8.34 5.32 15.52
CA GLN A 25 -8.86 5.06 16.87
C GLN A 25 -9.94 6.05 17.33
N GLY A 26 -10.00 7.24 16.71
CA GLY A 26 -11.08 8.21 16.93
C GLY A 26 -12.38 7.91 16.18
N GLY A 27 -12.46 6.79 15.46
CA GLY A 27 -13.62 6.37 14.68
C GLY A 27 -13.74 7.03 13.30
N ALA A 28 -12.85 7.96 12.96
CA ALA A 28 -12.83 8.60 11.65
C ALA A 28 -12.14 7.74 10.60
N GLU A 29 -12.75 7.63 9.42
CA GLU A 29 -12.17 6.96 8.26
C GLU A 29 -11.25 7.93 7.51
N LYS A 30 -10.04 7.48 7.19
CA LYS A 30 -9.01 8.28 6.54
C LYS A 30 -8.26 7.44 5.49
N GLU A 31 -7.95 8.06 4.36
CA GLU A 31 -7.00 7.50 3.39
C GLU A 31 -5.57 7.69 3.89
N MET A 32 -4.79 6.62 3.93
CA MET A 32 -3.41 6.65 4.39
C MET A 32 -2.54 5.60 3.69
N GLY A 33 -1.22 5.73 3.83
CA GLY A 33 -0.30 4.68 3.40
C GLY A 33 -0.27 3.52 4.41
N VAL A 34 0.32 2.39 4.00
CA VAL A 34 0.49 1.23 4.88
C VAL A 34 1.38 1.56 6.09
N ASP A 35 2.46 2.32 5.89
CA ASP A 35 3.33 2.78 6.98
C ASP A 35 2.54 3.51 8.07
N GLU A 36 1.69 4.47 7.66
CA GLU A 36 0.86 5.28 8.56
C GLU A 36 -0.23 4.43 9.24
N LEU A 37 -0.78 3.44 8.55
CA LEU A 37 -1.74 2.49 9.13
C LEU A 37 -1.12 1.69 10.28
N ILE A 38 0.10 1.19 10.09
CA ILE A 38 0.85 0.43 11.09
C ILE A 38 1.22 1.32 12.28
N GLU A 39 1.73 2.53 12.02
CA GLU A 39 2.11 3.49 13.06
C GLU A 39 0.92 3.94 13.92
N THR A 40 -0.21 4.24 13.28
CA THR A 40 -1.42 4.71 13.97
C THR A 40 -2.23 3.57 14.60
N LYS A 41 -1.85 2.31 14.35
CA LYS A 41 -2.60 1.11 14.71
C LYS A 41 -4.07 1.23 14.33
N SER A 42 -4.32 1.76 13.14
CA SER A 42 -5.67 1.95 12.60
C SER A 42 -6.24 0.61 12.13
N GLU A 43 -7.57 0.51 12.10
CA GLU A 43 -8.28 -0.65 11.56
C GLU A 43 -8.30 -0.54 10.03
N PHE A 44 -7.73 -1.53 9.34
CA PHE A 44 -7.80 -1.60 7.89
C PHE A 44 -9.24 -1.87 7.42
N ILE A 45 -9.71 -1.10 6.43
CA ILE A 45 -11.02 -1.34 5.81
C ILE A 45 -10.84 -1.93 4.41
N ARG A 46 -10.10 -1.25 3.52
CA ARG A 46 -9.89 -1.69 2.14
C ARG A 46 -8.71 -0.99 1.46
N VAL A 47 -8.17 -1.61 0.42
CA VAL A 47 -7.22 -0.97 -0.50
C VAL A 47 -7.97 -0.07 -1.48
N LEU A 48 -7.45 1.13 -1.71
CA LEU A 48 -7.98 2.09 -2.68
C LEU A 48 -7.20 2.09 -3.99
N ARG A 49 -5.87 2.10 -3.92
CA ARG A 49 -4.98 2.15 -5.10
C ARG A 49 -3.56 1.74 -4.72
N GLY A 50 -2.72 1.51 -5.73
CA GLY A 50 -1.32 1.11 -5.58
C GLY A 50 -1.11 -0.37 -5.84
N ASN A 51 0.15 -0.72 -6.08
CA ASN A 51 0.58 -2.06 -6.49
C ASN A 51 2.00 -2.39 -5.98
N ASP A 52 2.52 -1.62 -5.02
CA ASP A 52 3.80 -1.94 -4.40
C ASP A 52 3.66 -3.22 -3.56
N LEU A 53 4.37 -4.27 -3.97
CA LEU A 53 4.31 -5.57 -3.31
C LEU A 53 4.91 -5.54 -1.90
N SER A 54 5.84 -4.62 -1.63
CA SER A 54 6.42 -4.44 -0.29
C SER A 54 5.38 -3.88 0.66
N ASP A 55 4.59 -2.90 0.19
CA ASP A 55 3.48 -2.36 0.97
C ASP A 55 2.39 -3.42 1.20
N VAL A 56 2.12 -4.29 0.22
CA VAL A 56 1.17 -5.41 0.38
C VAL A 56 1.69 -6.42 1.42
N ASP A 57 2.97 -6.79 1.36
CA ASP A 57 3.59 -7.69 2.33
C ASP A 57 3.56 -7.11 3.76
N ALA A 58 3.84 -5.82 3.91
CA ALA A 58 3.74 -5.12 5.18
C ALA A 58 2.30 -5.11 5.73
N LEU A 59 1.31 -4.83 4.87
CA LEU A 59 -0.10 -4.86 5.24
C LEU A 59 -0.55 -6.26 5.67
N LEU A 60 -0.16 -7.30 4.92
CA LEU A 60 -0.49 -8.68 5.24
C LEU A 60 0.10 -9.11 6.57
N LYS A 61 1.36 -8.77 6.86
CA LYS A 61 1.99 -9.05 8.16
C LYS A 61 1.30 -8.32 9.32
N TYR A 62 0.73 -7.15 9.06
CA TYR A 62 0.02 -6.38 10.08
C TYR A 62 -1.38 -6.94 10.37
N GLU A 63 -2.20 -7.20 9.34
CA GLU A 63 -3.57 -7.69 9.49
C GLU A 63 -3.65 -9.20 9.75
N VAL A 64 -2.73 -9.96 9.16
CA VAL A 64 -2.70 -11.43 9.20
C VAL A 64 -1.27 -11.87 9.52
N PRO A 65 -0.85 -11.82 10.80
CA PRO A 65 0.53 -12.11 11.20
C PRO A 65 1.03 -13.52 10.84
N ASP A 66 0.11 -14.47 10.61
CA ASP A 66 0.42 -15.84 10.15
C ASP A 66 0.35 -16.01 8.61
N CYS A 67 0.22 -14.92 7.84
CA CYS A 67 0.16 -14.98 6.39
C CYS A 67 1.53 -15.32 5.80
N VAL A 68 1.64 -16.51 5.20
CA VAL A 68 2.79 -16.92 4.39
C VAL A 68 2.37 -16.81 2.93
N ILE A 69 3.08 -15.97 2.16
CA ILE A 69 2.95 -15.94 0.70
C ILE A 69 3.84 -17.07 0.16
N GLU A 70 3.27 -18.25 -0.09
CA GLU A 70 3.93 -19.37 -0.77
C GLU A 70 3.91 -19.22 -2.30
#